data_AF-A0A2E2XE84-F1
#
_entry.id   AF-A0A2E2XE84-F1
#
_cell.length_a   1.000
_cell.length_b   1.000
_cell.length_c   1.000
_cell.angle_alpha   90.00
_cell.angle_beta   90.00
_cell.angle_gamma   90.00
#
_symmetry.space_group_name_H-M   'P 1'
#
loop_
_entity.id
_entity.type
_entity.pdbx_description
1 polymer ?
#
loop_
_entity_poly.entity_id
_entity_poly.type
_entity_poly.pdbx_seq_one_letter_code
_entity_poly.pdbx_strand_id
1 'polypeptide(L)'
;MACGASAEDKFPSYLTGKYCNDIKVDFMTNSIKSLQRYRDKQLASQHRGGMNNIRKFLEQREDWLQECDDYLASTSNHRLFKDENTTSKIFTAISSVTGELQSLITGVTYSVDPGQSATDVAGDKFDRLFKLVDDHQTLMLMKGQVVYR
;
A
#
# COMPACT_ATOMS: atom_id res chain seq x y z
N MET A 1 -0.80 -20.97 -37.37
CA MET A 1 0.20 -21.14 -36.30
C MET A 1 0.24 -19.83 -35.53
N ALA A 2 -0.51 -19.75 -34.44
CA ALA A 2 -0.56 -18.53 -33.62
C ALA A 2 0.66 -18.57 -32.69
N CYS A 3 1.61 -17.65 -32.87
CA CYS A 3 2.62 -17.37 -31.86
C CYS A 3 1.88 -16.90 -30.61
N GLY A 4 1.77 -17.76 -29.61
CA GLY A 4 1.45 -17.32 -28.27
C GLY A 4 2.61 -16.46 -27.80
N ALA A 5 2.40 -15.15 -27.68
CA ALA A 5 3.28 -14.31 -26.89
C ALA A 5 3.22 -14.88 -25.47
N SER A 6 4.25 -15.63 -25.07
CA SER A 6 4.42 -16.06 -23.69
C SER A 6 4.37 -14.81 -22.82
N ALA A 7 3.72 -14.86 -21.66
CA ALA A 7 3.64 -13.71 -20.74
C ALA A 7 5.03 -13.10 -20.42
N GLU A 8 6.11 -13.88 -20.60
CA GLU A 8 7.51 -13.48 -20.53
C GLU A 8 7.91 -12.28 -21.43
N ASP A 9 7.28 -12.08 -22.59
CA ASP A 9 7.62 -10.94 -23.47
C ASP A 9 7.01 -9.60 -22.99
N LYS A 10 6.07 -9.64 -22.04
CA LYS A 10 5.32 -8.47 -21.56
C LYS A 10 5.85 -7.90 -20.25
N PHE A 11 6.68 -8.64 -19.53
CA PHE A 11 7.14 -8.28 -18.20
C PHE A 11 8.67 -8.24 -18.14
N PRO A 12 9.26 -7.27 -17.42
CA PRO A 12 10.70 -7.25 -17.19
C PRO A 12 11.22 -8.55 -16.56
N SER A 13 12.42 -8.97 -16.95
CA SER A 13 13.03 -10.23 -16.48
C SER A 13 13.35 -10.28 -14.98
N TYR A 14 13.32 -9.13 -14.30
CA TYR A 14 13.47 -9.08 -12.84
C TYR A 14 12.21 -9.51 -12.09
N LEU A 15 11.04 -9.45 -12.74
CA LEU A 15 9.77 -9.85 -12.12
C LEU A 15 9.70 -11.37 -12.01
N THR A 16 9.68 -11.82 -10.78
CA THR A 16 9.55 -13.23 -10.41
C THR A 16 8.60 -13.35 -9.22
N GLY A 17 8.00 -14.53 -9.02
CA GLY A 17 7.18 -14.76 -7.83
C GLY A 17 7.94 -14.50 -6.51
N LYS A 18 9.24 -14.80 -6.47
CA LYS A 18 10.10 -14.49 -5.33
C LYS A 18 10.24 -12.97 -5.12
N TYR A 19 10.59 -12.24 -6.18
CA TYR A 19 10.70 -10.78 -6.12
C TYR A 19 9.40 -10.14 -5.62
N CYS A 20 8.26 -10.54 -6.17
CA CYS A 20 6.96 -10.00 -5.75
C CYS A 20 6.59 -10.36 -4.31
N ASN A 21 6.96 -11.55 -3.85
CA ASN A 21 6.80 -11.89 -2.44
C ASN A 21 7.71 -11.05 -1.53
N ASP A 22 8.96 -10.82 -1.92
CA ASP A 22 9.91 -9.99 -1.16
C ASP A 22 9.39 -8.53 -1.07
N ILE A 23 8.88 -7.96 -2.17
CA ILE A 23 8.26 -6.63 -2.20
C ILE A 23 7.01 -6.56 -1.31
N LYS A 24 6.12 -7.55 -1.40
CA LYS A 24 4.93 -7.64 -0.54
C LYS A 24 5.29 -7.68 0.94
N VAL A 25 6.26 -8.53 1.31
CA VAL A 25 6.69 -8.66 2.71
C VAL A 25 7.33 -7.36 3.22
N ASP A 26 8.19 -6.73 2.44
CA ASP A 26 8.79 -5.43 2.79
C ASP A 26 7.74 -4.33 2.97
N PHE A 27 6.72 -4.30 2.11
CA PHE A 27 5.59 -3.39 2.27
C PHE A 27 4.86 -3.64 3.59
N MET A 28 4.41 -4.88 3.83
CA MET A 28 3.60 -5.21 5.01
C MET A 28 4.37 -5.08 6.34
N THR A 29 5.71 -5.02 6.31
CA THR A 29 6.54 -4.94 7.51
C THR A 29 7.19 -3.57 7.65
N ASN A 30 8.27 -3.31 6.91
CA ASN A 30 9.09 -2.12 7.05
C ASN A 30 8.34 -0.87 6.62
N SER A 31 7.61 -0.93 5.50
CA SER A 31 6.88 0.23 4.99
C SER A 31 5.75 0.61 5.93
N ILE A 32 4.90 -0.34 6.34
CA ILE A 32 3.82 -0.08 7.30
C ILE A 32 4.34 0.46 8.63
N LYS A 33 5.43 -0.10 9.18
CA LYS A 33 6.05 0.42 10.42
C LYS A 33 6.53 1.87 10.27
N SER A 34 7.13 2.20 9.13
CA SER A 34 7.57 3.58 8.83
C SER A 34 6.38 4.54 8.74
N LEU A 35 5.31 4.12 8.07
CA LEU A 35 4.08 4.91 7.91
C LEU A 35 3.36 5.12 9.23
N GLN A 36 3.28 4.10 10.09
CA GLN A 36 2.74 4.20 11.45
C GLN A 36 3.51 5.25 12.25
N ARG A 37 4.85 5.19 12.24
CA ARG A 37 5.69 6.19 12.92
C ARG A 37 5.41 7.60 12.41
N TYR A 38 5.21 7.78 11.11
CA TYR A 38 4.86 9.09 10.55
C TYR A 38 3.48 9.55 11.03
N ARG A 39 2.46 8.68 10.92
CA ARG A 39 1.08 8.94 11.39
C ARG A 39 1.08 9.37 12.86
N ASP A 40 1.80 8.66 13.72
CA ASP A 40 1.80 8.90 15.17
C ASP A 40 2.59 10.14 15.59
N LYS A 41 3.69 10.46 14.90
CA LYS A 41 4.66 11.46 15.39
C LYS A 41 4.74 12.72 14.58
N GLN A 42 4.27 12.72 13.33
CA GLN A 42 4.59 13.77 12.37
C GLN A 42 3.35 14.30 11.65
N LEU A 43 2.31 13.49 11.43
CA LEU A 43 1.12 13.92 10.70
C LEU A 43 0.47 15.17 11.34
N ALA A 44 0.33 15.18 12.67
CA ALA A 44 -0.26 16.30 13.41
C ALA A 44 0.52 17.62 13.28
N SER A 45 1.79 17.60 12.87
CA SER A 45 2.58 18.81 12.64
C SER A 45 2.13 19.59 11.39
N GLN A 46 1.34 18.98 10.52
CA GLN A 46 0.86 19.57 9.25
C GLN A 46 2.00 20.04 8.33
N HIS A 47 3.22 19.53 8.52
CA HIS A 47 4.37 19.91 7.70
C HIS A 47 4.21 19.37 6.28
N ARG A 48 3.91 20.27 5.32
CA ARG A 48 3.62 19.92 3.91
C ARG A 48 4.73 19.11 3.24
N GLY A 49 5.99 19.42 3.53
CA GLY A 49 7.13 18.65 3.00
C GLY A 49 7.13 17.20 3.49
N GLY A 50 6.76 16.98 4.76
CA GLY A 50 6.64 15.64 5.34
C GLY A 50 5.50 14.85 4.70
N MET A 51 4.34 15.48 4.56
CA MET A 51 3.18 14.89 3.86
C MET A 51 3.53 14.51 2.42
N ASN A 52 4.22 15.39 1.68
CA ASN A 52 4.58 15.14 0.30
C ASN A 52 5.58 13.98 0.16
N ASN A 53 6.54 13.87 1.08
CA ASN A 53 7.50 12.76 1.07
C ASN A 53 6.80 11.41 1.32
N ILE A 54 5.87 11.37 2.28
CA ILE A 54 5.12 10.15 2.59
C ILE A 54 4.15 9.78 1.47
N ARG A 55 3.50 10.77 0.86
CA ARG A 55 2.66 10.56 -0.32
C ARG A 55 3.45 9.90 -1.45
N LYS A 56 4.58 10.49 -1.84
CA LYS A 56 5.44 9.94 -2.91
C LYS A 56 5.99 8.56 -2.57
N PHE A 57 6.34 8.34 -1.29
CA PHE A 57 6.76 7.03 -0.83
C PHE A 57 5.65 5.99 -1.00
N LEU A 58 4.41 6.30 -0.62
CA LEU A 58 3.26 5.41 -0.81
C LEU A 58 2.95 5.16 -2.29
N GLU A 59 2.94 6.20 -3.13
CA GLU A 59 2.74 6.10 -4.58
C GLU A 59 3.77 5.14 -5.20
N GLN A 60 5.05 5.29 -4.87
CA GLN A 60 6.10 4.39 -5.36
C GLN A 60 5.90 2.93 -4.91
N ARG A 61 5.45 2.71 -3.67
CA ARG A 61 5.17 1.35 -3.19
C ARG A 61 3.94 0.75 -3.86
N GLU A 62 2.91 1.56 -4.10
CA GLU A 62 1.73 1.16 -4.86
C GLU A 62 2.11 0.72 -6.27
N ASP A 63 2.95 1.48 -6.98
CA ASP A 63 3.42 1.14 -8.33
C ASP A 63 4.11 -0.24 -8.37
N TRP A 64 5.04 -0.49 -7.44
CA TRP A 64 5.75 -1.78 -7.38
C TRP A 64 4.84 -2.94 -7.02
N LEU A 65 3.89 -2.73 -6.12
CA LEU A 65 2.90 -3.74 -5.76
C LEU A 65 1.96 -4.02 -6.94
N GLN A 66 1.52 -3.00 -7.66
CA GLN A 66 0.63 -3.14 -8.82
C GLN A 66 1.32 -3.91 -9.95
N GLU A 67 2.57 -3.56 -10.28
CA GLU A 67 3.36 -4.29 -11.27
C GLU A 67 3.46 -5.78 -10.93
N CYS A 68 3.67 -6.09 -9.65
CA CYS A 68 3.72 -7.46 -9.17
C CYS A 68 2.38 -8.18 -9.20
N ASP A 69 1.27 -7.52 -8.88
CA ASP A 69 -0.07 -8.10 -8.97
C ASP A 69 -0.43 -8.41 -10.43
N ASP A 70 -0.11 -7.51 -11.37
CA ASP A 70 -0.33 -7.70 -12.81
C ASP A 70 0.49 -8.87 -13.36
N TYR A 71 1.76 -8.96 -12.95
CA TYR A 71 2.64 -10.08 -13.31
C TYR A 71 2.08 -11.42 -12.80
N LEU A 72 1.71 -11.50 -11.51
CA LEU A 72 1.20 -12.74 -10.90
C LEU A 72 -0.14 -13.16 -11.49
N ALA A 73 -1.03 -12.19 -11.77
CA ALA A 73 -2.32 -12.45 -12.39
C ALA A 73 -2.14 -13.00 -13.81
N SER A 74 -1.18 -12.46 -14.56
CA SER A 74 -0.95 -12.83 -15.96
C SER A 74 -0.17 -14.15 -16.14
N THR A 75 0.75 -14.45 -15.22
CA THR A 75 1.66 -15.61 -15.35
C THR A 75 1.23 -16.84 -14.56
N SER A 76 0.57 -16.61 -13.43
CA SER A 76 0.32 -17.65 -12.43
C SER A 76 -1.14 -17.76 -12.02
N ASN A 77 -2.05 -16.93 -12.56
CA ASN A 77 -3.45 -16.83 -12.13
C ASN A 77 -3.62 -16.62 -10.61
N HIS A 78 -2.67 -15.93 -9.97
CA HIS A 78 -2.70 -15.60 -8.54
C HIS A 78 -2.67 -14.08 -8.36
N ARG A 79 -3.16 -13.60 -7.22
CA ARG A 79 -3.05 -12.19 -6.83
C ARG A 79 -1.86 -12.00 -5.90
N LEU A 80 -1.37 -10.77 -5.80
CA LEU A 80 -0.24 -10.44 -4.93
C LEU A 80 -0.57 -10.72 -3.46
N PHE A 81 -1.73 -10.22 -3.02
CA PHE A 81 -2.33 -10.56 -1.74
C PHE A 81 -3.23 -11.80 -1.89
N LYS A 82 -4.01 -12.10 -0.85
CA LYS A 82 -4.79 -13.35 -0.77
C LYS A 82 -5.72 -13.58 -1.98
N ASP A 83 -6.50 -12.57 -2.34
CA ASP A 83 -7.50 -12.59 -3.40
C ASP A 83 -7.69 -11.18 -3.96
N GLU A 84 -8.40 -11.08 -5.09
CA GLU A 84 -8.62 -9.80 -5.79
C GLU A 84 -9.29 -8.76 -4.89
N ASN A 85 -10.24 -9.19 -4.06
CA ASN A 85 -10.92 -8.31 -3.11
C ASN A 85 -9.96 -7.73 -2.07
N THR A 86 -9.06 -8.56 -1.52
CA THR A 86 -8.05 -8.14 -0.55
C THR A 86 -7.06 -7.17 -1.20
N THR A 87 -6.58 -7.52 -2.39
CA THR A 87 -5.68 -6.66 -3.18
C THR A 87 -6.31 -5.29 -3.46
N SER A 88 -7.53 -5.29 -4.01
CA SER A 88 -8.27 -4.06 -4.33
C SER A 88 -8.51 -3.17 -3.12
N LYS A 89 -8.85 -3.76 -1.95
CA LYS A 89 -9.02 -3.02 -0.70
C LYS A 89 -7.73 -2.35 -0.23
N ILE A 90 -6.60 -3.05 -0.31
CA ILE A 90 -5.31 -2.49 0.10
C ILE A 90 -4.91 -1.36 -0.84
N PHE A 91 -5.00 -1.54 -2.16
CA PHE A 91 -4.70 -0.46 -3.13
C PHE A 91 -5.62 0.75 -2.94
N THR A 92 -6.93 0.52 -2.80
CA THR A 92 -7.89 1.61 -2.53
C THR A 92 -7.53 2.37 -1.25
N ALA A 93 -7.07 1.68 -0.21
CA ALA A 93 -6.65 2.33 1.02
C ALA A 93 -5.35 3.14 0.84
N ILE A 94 -4.37 2.64 0.07
CA ILE A 94 -3.16 3.40 -0.27
C ILE A 94 -3.53 4.67 -1.04
N SER A 95 -4.28 4.53 -2.14
CA SER A 95 -4.79 5.63 -2.96
C SER A 95 -5.62 6.65 -2.14
N SER A 96 -6.40 6.19 -1.15
CA SER A 96 -7.16 7.08 -0.27
C SER A 96 -6.25 7.93 0.62
N VAL A 97 -5.18 7.35 1.16
CA VAL A 97 -4.19 8.06 1.97
C VAL A 97 -3.43 9.07 1.11
N THR A 98 -2.94 8.68 -0.06
CA THR A 98 -2.16 9.56 -0.94
C THR A 98 -3.01 10.74 -1.43
N GLY A 99 -4.26 10.49 -1.81
CA GLY A 99 -5.23 11.52 -2.18
C GLY A 99 -5.51 12.49 -1.03
N GLU A 100 -5.65 11.99 0.19
CA GLU A 100 -5.85 12.85 1.36
C GLU A 100 -4.65 13.74 1.65
N LEU A 101 -3.45 13.17 1.63
CA LEU A 101 -2.22 13.94 1.81
C LEU A 101 -2.08 15.02 0.73
N GLN A 102 -2.46 14.72 -0.52
CA GLN A 102 -2.48 15.70 -1.61
C GLN A 102 -3.48 16.83 -1.37
N SER A 103 -4.68 16.54 -0.86
CA SER A 103 -5.66 17.54 -0.44
C SER A 103 -5.11 18.45 0.65
N LEU A 104 -4.48 17.89 1.69
CA LEU A 104 -3.86 18.67 2.77
C LEU A 104 -2.67 19.52 2.28
N ILE A 105 -1.85 18.98 1.37
CA ILE A 105 -0.74 19.72 0.76
C ILE A 105 -1.24 20.91 -0.06
N THR A 106 -2.35 20.75 -0.79
CA THR A 106 -2.97 21.81 -1.59
C THR A 106 -3.77 22.81 -0.75
N GLY A 107 -3.93 22.54 0.54
CA GLY A 107 -4.53 23.47 1.49
C GLY A 107 -6.04 23.30 1.65
N VAL A 108 -6.59 22.13 1.34
CA VAL A 108 -7.97 21.78 1.73
C VAL A 108 -8.06 21.84 3.25
N THR A 109 -8.97 22.68 3.75
CA THR A 109 -9.27 22.80 5.18
C THR A 109 -10.65 22.23 5.45
N TYR A 110 -10.73 21.31 6.41
CA TYR A 110 -12.01 20.81 6.91
C TYR A 110 -12.57 21.77 7.96
N SER A 111 -13.89 21.91 8.00
CA SER A 111 -14.57 22.49 9.16
C SER A 111 -14.36 21.52 10.33
N VAL A 112 -13.41 21.82 11.19
CA VAL A 112 -13.11 20.99 12.36
C VAL A 112 -14.02 21.38 13.52
N ASP A 113 -14.69 20.39 14.08
CA ASP A 113 -15.39 20.56 15.35
C ASP A 113 -14.38 20.89 16.47
N PRO A 114 -14.82 21.53 17.57
CA PRO A 114 -13.94 21.82 18.70
C PRO A 114 -13.24 20.55 19.21
N GLY A 115 -11.92 20.50 19.06
CA GLY A 115 -11.08 19.38 19.49
C GLY A 115 -10.59 18.46 18.36
N GLN A 116 -10.99 18.68 17.11
CA GLN A 116 -10.47 17.95 15.95
C GLN A 116 -9.35 18.71 15.22
N SER A 117 -8.42 17.96 14.63
CA SER A 117 -7.37 18.49 13.75
C SER A 117 -7.77 18.33 12.28
N ALA A 118 -7.31 19.25 11.44
CA ALA A 118 -7.45 19.13 9.99
C ALA A 118 -6.82 17.84 9.41
N THR A 119 -6.00 17.14 10.21
CA THR A 119 -5.33 15.90 9.84
C THR A 119 -6.07 14.63 10.28
N ASP A 120 -7.18 14.74 11.00
CA ASP A 120 -7.86 13.57 11.57
C ASP A 120 -8.36 12.63 10.47
N VAL A 121 -8.90 13.19 9.38
CA VAL A 121 -9.30 12.43 8.18
C VAL A 121 -8.13 11.65 7.57
N ALA A 122 -6.94 12.25 7.53
CA ALA A 122 -5.74 11.54 7.08
C ALA A 122 -5.35 10.43 8.06
N GLY A 123 -5.45 10.69 9.36
CA GLY A 123 -5.21 9.71 10.43
C GLY A 123 -6.10 8.49 10.28
N ASP A 124 -7.40 8.68 10.11
CA ASP A 124 -8.38 7.60 9.93
C ASP A 124 -8.09 6.75 8.68
N LYS A 125 -7.66 7.40 7.59
CA LYS A 125 -7.28 6.70 6.36
C LYS A 125 -6.01 5.88 6.54
N PHE A 126 -5.02 6.39 7.26
CA PHE A 126 -3.84 5.61 7.65
C PHE A 126 -4.23 4.40 8.50
N ASP A 127 -5.07 4.62 9.52
CA ASP A 127 -5.51 3.55 10.42
C ASP A 127 -6.29 2.46 9.68
N ARG A 128 -7.10 2.87 8.69
CA ARG A 128 -7.77 1.94 7.79
C ARG A 128 -6.79 1.10 6.97
N LEU A 129 -5.77 1.74 6.39
CA LEU A 129 -4.71 1.04 5.65
C LEU A 129 -3.99 0.03 6.56
N PHE A 130 -3.56 0.45 7.75
CA PHE A 130 -2.85 -0.40 8.70
C PHE A 130 -3.69 -1.60 9.11
N LYS A 131 -4.98 -1.37 9.43
CA LYS A 131 -5.89 -2.45 9.78
C LYS A 131 -6.05 -3.46 8.65
N LEU A 132 -6.19 -3.03 7.40
CA LEU A 132 -6.33 -3.94 6.26
C LEU A 132 -5.08 -4.81 6.06
N VAL A 133 -3.89 -4.23 6.26
CA VAL A 133 -2.64 -4.97 6.15
C VAL A 133 -2.46 -5.94 7.32
N ASP A 134 -2.74 -5.50 8.54
CA ASP A 134 -2.67 -6.34 9.74
C ASP A 134 -3.66 -7.51 9.70
N ASP A 135 -4.92 -7.26 9.32
CA ASP A 135 -5.94 -8.29 9.13
C ASP A 135 -5.48 -9.31 8.06
N HIS A 136 -4.82 -8.85 6.98
CA HIS A 136 -4.25 -9.73 5.96
C HIS A 136 -3.05 -10.52 6.48
N GLN A 137 -2.11 -9.90 7.20
CA GLN A 137 -0.97 -10.58 7.81
C GLN A 137 -1.42 -11.67 8.78
N THR A 138 -2.38 -11.34 9.66
CA THR A 138 -2.98 -12.28 10.62
C THR A 138 -3.57 -13.49 9.90
N LEU A 139 -4.33 -13.26 8.83
CA LEU A 139 -4.88 -14.36 8.03
C LEU A 139 -3.79 -15.24 7.41
N MET A 140 -2.70 -14.64 6.92
CA MET A 140 -1.58 -15.37 6.34
C MET A 140 -0.81 -16.18 7.39
N LEU A 141 -0.65 -15.66 8.61
CA LEU A 141 -0.06 -16.38 9.74
C LEU A 141 -0.91 -17.58 10.15
N MET A 142 -2.22 -17.39 10.28
CA MET A 142 -3.17 -18.47 10.59
C MET A 142 -3.14 -19.59 9.55
N LYS A 143 -2.81 -19.26 8.29
CA LYS A 143 -2.65 -20.23 7.19
C LYS A 143 -1.24 -20.82 7.07
N GLY A 144 -0.30 -20.44 7.94
CA GLY A 144 1.10 -20.87 7.86
C GLY A 144 1.88 -20.30 6.66
N GLN A 145 1.38 -19.23 6.03
CA GLN A 145 1.96 -18.61 4.83
C GLN A 145 2.94 -17.47 5.15
N VAL A 146 3.06 -17.08 6.43
CA VAL A 146 4.05 -16.13 6.94
C VAL A 146 4.69 -16.75 8.18
N VAL A 147 6.03 -16.68 8.29
CA VAL A 147 6.79 -17.04 9.49
C VAL A 147 7.61 -15.81 9.86
N TYR A 148 7.35 -15.20 11.01
CA TYR A 148 8.29 -14.24 11.58
C TYR A 148 9.54 -15.01 12.02
N ARG A 149 10.68 -14.69 11.42
CA ARG A 149 12.00 -15.11 11.92
C ARG A 149 12.62 -13.98 12.72
#